data_AF-A0A8H4WIX5-F1
#
_entry.id   AF-A0A8H4WIX5-F1
#
_cell.length_a   1.000
_cell.length_b   1.000
_cell.length_c   1.000
_cell.angle_alpha   90.00
_cell.angle_beta   90.00
_cell.angle_gamma   90.00
#
_symmetry.space_group_name_H-M   'P 1'
#
loop_
_entity.id
_entity.type
_entity.pdbx_description
1 polymer ?
#
loop_
_entity_poly.entity_id
_entity_poly.type
_entity_poly.pdbx_seq_one_letter_code
_entity_poly.pdbx_strand_id
1 'polypeptide(L)'
;MNQPTHIIDPDGEVIIIFRNADSPFAQALEDTVTGMTLPESAHCVQSPAGGIDPSPEVFEPPQPPSRRLKGKAKTAFPEPAAFSEQAPVEDPAAEEPASEPAAFPESALIEDPTPEHHFAEQPAVEELAAEEEICEPLDENCFYIQVSAKHLIFASPVFKRILTGGWKESISYLQKGSVEITADSWDIEAFLVVLHAIHGKYKDIPRKLTIEMLAKVAVIADYYECKESLYLITGIWLNNLEEGIPTTYSRDLILWLWVSWFFQFPSQFKESTSTVISCSENVINGWELPISDKVIVSNVISGLINKSREEAINNFVLLLHATREALLSCSRGCSFECSSIMYGALTMQMESIHLLSSTPEAPFPSWNYNDLRQKVLSFQSPQWCTSSYSYSSHRHPHRCPDSSFASIFANLNACVQGLDLNKLDPF
;
A
#
# COMPACT_ATOMS: atom_id res chain seq x y z
N MET A 1 38.02 15.47 -0.76
CA MET A 1 36.71 14.89 -0.39
C MET A 1 36.10 15.77 0.68
N ASN A 2 34.84 16.19 0.50
CA ASN A 2 34.12 16.96 1.51
C ASN A 2 33.87 16.10 2.75
N GLN A 3 33.84 16.72 3.94
CA GLN A 3 33.64 15.98 5.19
C GLN A 3 32.22 15.38 5.22
N PRO A 4 32.06 14.09 5.59
CA PRO A 4 30.75 13.46 5.61
C PRO A 4 29.84 14.13 6.63
N THR A 5 28.62 14.50 6.21
CA THR A 5 27.57 15.05 7.07
C THR A 5 26.93 13.97 7.93
N HIS A 6 26.88 12.74 7.42
CA HIS A 6 26.41 11.56 8.14
C HIS A 6 27.42 10.42 7.99
N ILE A 7 27.74 9.75 9.09
CA ILE A 7 28.67 8.61 9.12
C ILE A 7 27.90 7.41 9.67
N ILE A 8 27.54 6.47 8.79
CA ILE A 8 26.90 5.21 9.17
C ILE A 8 27.96 4.13 9.41
N ASP A 9 29.00 4.13 8.58
CA ASP A 9 30.19 3.31 8.73
C ASP A 9 31.46 4.20 8.67
N PRO A 10 32.18 4.39 9.79
CA PRO A 10 33.42 5.19 9.82
C PRO A 10 34.53 4.63 8.92
N ASP A 11 34.54 3.31 8.71
CA ASP A 11 35.51 2.63 7.83
C ASP A 11 34.95 2.47 6.40
N GLY A 12 33.77 3.07 6.14
CA GLY A 12 33.05 2.95 4.88
C GLY A 12 33.80 3.58 3.70
N GLU A 13 33.81 2.85 2.59
CA GLU A 13 34.53 3.21 1.37
C GLU A 13 33.68 4.02 0.37
N VAL A 14 32.38 4.17 0.63
CA VAL A 14 31.44 4.84 -0.27
C VAL A 14 30.96 6.13 0.38
N ILE A 15 31.01 7.22 -0.39
CA ILE A 15 30.33 8.47 -0.07
C ILE A 15 29.12 8.61 -0.99
N ILE A 16 27.93 8.62 -0.42
CA ILE A 16 26.71 8.97 -1.15
C ILE A 16 26.54 10.48 -1.10
N ILE A 17 26.60 11.12 -2.26
CA ILE A 17 26.26 12.53 -2.45
C ILE A 17 24.76 12.60 -2.68
N PHE A 18 24.04 13.02 -1.66
CA PHE A 18 22.59 13.12 -1.67
C PHE A 18 22.16 14.54 -2.04
N ARG A 19 21.39 14.68 -3.11
CA ARG A 19 20.94 15.98 -3.65
C ARG A 19 19.42 16.09 -3.59
N ASN A 20 18.89 17.33 -3.60
CA ASN A 20 17.45 17.60 -3.63
C ASN A 20 16.69 16.86 -2.52
N ALA A 21 17.12 17.05 -1.27
CA ALA A 21 16.38 16.53 -0.13
C ALA A 21 14.96 17.12 -0.09
N ASP A 22 13.99 16.27 0.22
CA ASP A 22 12.59 16.63 0.49
C ASP A 22 11.77 17.05 -0.75
N SER A 23 12.04 16.41 -1.89
CA SER A 23 11.12 16.45 -3.03
C SER A 23 9.70 16.07 -2.61
N PRO A 24 8.65 16.75 -3.16
CA PRO A 24 7.28 16.46 -2.76
C PRO A 24 6.88 15.01 -2.99
N PHE A 25 6.21 14.41 -2.00
CA PHE A 25 5.85 13.00 -2.00
C PHE A 25 4.34 12.81 -2.15
N ALA A 26 3.91 12.07 -3.18
CA ALA A 26 2.50 11.75 -3.45
C ALA A 26 1.61 13.01 -3.51
N GLN A 27 1.93 13.93 -4.43
CA GLN A 27 1.11 15.11 -4.71
C GLN A 27 -0.06 14.74 -5.63
N ALA A 28 -1.27 15.14 -5.24
CA ALA A 28 -2.45 15.03 -6.10
C ALA A 28 -2.29 15.92 -7.34
N LEU A 29 -2.53 15.38 -8.55
CA LEU A 29 -2.70 16.22 -9.74
C LEU A 29 -3.87 17.21 -9.53
N GLU A 30 -3.61 18.51 -9.68
CA GLU A 30 -4.60 19.59 -9.48
C GLU A 30 -5.78 19.57 -10.47
N ASP A 31 -5.83 18.66 -11.43
CA ASP A 31 -6.80 18.66 -12.54
C ASP A 31 -8.20 18.11 -12.21
N THR A 32 -8.56 17.90 -10.93
CA THR A 32 -9.91 17.46 -10.54
C THR A 32 -10.67 18.41 -9.60
N VAL A 33 -10.13 19.58 -9.27
CA VAL A 33 -10.79 20.56 -8.40
C VAL A 33 -11.24 21.81 -9.18
N THR A 34 -12.11 21.62 -10.16
CA THR A 34 -12.96 22.72 -10.69
C THR A 34 -14.41 22.29 -10.64
N GLY A 35 -15.02 22.37 -9.46
CA GLY A 35 -16.43 22.02 -9.29
C GLY A 35 -16.99 22.21 -7.88
N MET A 36 -16.46 23.09 -7.04
CA MET A 36 -17.11 23.46 -5.78
C MET A 36 -17.18 24.97 -5.62
N THR A 37 -18.24 25.55 -6.18
CA THR A 37 -18.81 26.80 -5.64
C THR A 37 -19.96 26.39 -4.73
N LEU A 38 -19.76 26.54 -3.42
CA LEU A 38 -20.82 26.52 -2.41
C LEU A 38 -21.67 27.79 -2.57
N PRO A 39 -23.01 27.72 -2.64
CA PRO A 39 -23.85 28.87 -2.35
C PRO A 39 -24.12 28.95 -0.84
N GLU A 40 -23.76 30.09 -0.26
CA GLU A 40 -24.21 30.53 1.05
C GLU A 40 -25.73 30.75 1.10
N SER A 41 -26.27 30.50 2.30
CA SER A 41 -27.50 31.02 2.87
C SER A 41 -28.85 30.37 2.52
N ALA A 42 -29.46 29.74 3.53
CA ALA A 42 -30.87 29.92 3.83
C ALA A 42 -31.09 29.85 5.35
N HIS A 43 -31.47 31.00 5.90
CA HIS A 43 -31.86 31.25 7.28
C HIS A 43 -32.90 30.24 7.80
N CYS A 44 -32.65 29.66 8.99
CA CYS A 44 -33.71 29.04 9.78
C CYS A 44 -34.17 30.01 10.86
N VAL A 45 -35.46 30.35 10.82
CA VAL A 45 -36.16 31.30 11.69
C VAL A 45 -36.30 30.74 13.11
N GLN A 46 -36.10 31.63 14.08
CA GLN A 46 -36.16 31.38 15.52
C GLN A 46 -37.59 31.26 16.08
N SER A 47 -37.70 30.39 17.09
CA SER A 47 -38.50 30.51 18.34
C SER A 47 -40.00 30.12 18.36
N PRO A 48 -40.61 29.85 19.55
CA PRO A 48 -40.06 29.90 20.92
C PRO A 48 -40.29 28.66 21.81
N ALA A 49 -39.62 28.75 22.96
CA ALA A 49 -39.61 27.86 24.12
C ALA A 49 -40.97 27.71 24.84
N GLY A 50 -41.15 26.55 25.49
CA GLY A 50 -42.06 26.34 26.60
C GLY A 50 -41.39 25.40 27.61
N GLY A 51 -41.02 25.93 28.78
CA GLY A 51 -40.39 25.18 29.86
C GLY A 51 -41.40 24.56 30.81
N ILE A 52 -41.03 23.42 31.40
CA ILE A 52 -41.53 22.93 32.71
C ILE A 52 -40.37 22.21 33.42
N ASP A 53 -40.25 22.51 34.71
CA ASP A 53 -39.24 22.13 35.72
C ASP A 53 -38.90 20.63 35.87
N PRO A 54 -37.72 20.28 36.44
CA PRO A 54 -37.34 18.92 36.80
C PRO A 54 -37.57 18.60 38.28
N SER A 55 -37.89 17.33 38.59
CA SER A 55 -37.60 16.73 39.89
C SER A 55 -37.42 15.22 39.80
N PRO A 56 -36.68 14.60 40.75
CA PRO A 56 -35.70 13.56 40.43
C PRO A 56 -36.17 12.16 40.82
N GLU A 57 -35.85 11.16 40.00
CA GLU A 57 -35.84 9.76 40.44
C GLU A 57 -34.43 9.19 40.36
N VAL A 58 -34.00 8.71 41.52
CA VAL A 58 -32.74 8.03 41.81
C VAL A 58 -32.78 6.64 41.16
N PHE A 59 -31.76 6.30 40.37
CA PHE A 59 -31.50 4.92 39.95
C PHE A 59 -30.04 4.54 40.26
N GLU A 60 -29.88 3.56 41.15
CA GLU A 60 -28.62 2.92 41.50
C GLU A 60 -28.06 2.03 40.37
N PRO A 61 -26.73 1.86 40.28
CA PRO A 61 -26.10 1.01 39.26
C PRO A 61 -26.09 -0.48 39.65
N PRO A 62 -26.21 -1.42 38.69
CA PRO A 62 -26.21 -2.85 38.99
C PRO A 62 -24.79 -3.44 39.19
N GLN A 63 -24.66 -4.30 40.21
CA GLN A 63 -23.49 -5.12 40.52
C GLN A 63 -23.40 -6.42 39.68
N PRO A 64 -22.21 -7.03 39.54
CA PRO A 64 -21.99 -8.19 38.67
C PRO A 64 -22.36 -9.53 39.33
N PRO A 65 -22.79 -10.57 38.58
CA PRO A 65 -23.13 -11.85 39.18
C PRO A 65 -21.91 -12.76 39.38
N SER A 66 -21.86 -13.34 40.58
CA SER A 66 -20.87 -14.29 41.08
C SER A 66 -21.05 -15.72 40.57
N ARG A 67 -19.91 -16.42 40.41
CA ARG A 67 -19.74 -17.86 40.21
C ARG A 67 -20.54 -18.75 41.18
N ARG A 68 -21.10 -19.86 40.68
CA ARG A 68 -21.27 -21.11 41.45
C ARG A 68 -20.90 -22.35 40.63
N LEU A 69 -20.08 -23.17 41.28
CA LEU A 69 -19.59 -24.48 40.87
C LEU A 69 -20.68 -25.56 40.88
N LYS A 70 -20.63 -26.49 39.92
CA LYS A 70 -20.97 -27.92 40.09
C LYS A 70 -20.06 -28.76 39.18
N GLY A 71 -19.24 -29.62 39.80
CA GLY A 71 -18.50 -30.70 39.13
C GLY A 71 -19.41 -31.90 38.82
N LYS A 72 -19.01 -33.05 38.28
CA LYS A 72 -17.72 -33.66 37.88
C LYS A 72 -18.12 -34.89 37.01
N ALA A 73 -17.41 -35.16 35.92
CA ALA A 73 -17.21 -36.51 35.34
C ALA A 73 -16.02 -36.36 34.36
N LYS A 74 -14.77 -36.64 34.77
CA LYS A 74 -14.06 -37.94 34.71
C LYS A 74 -14.12 -38.62 33.34
N THR A 75 -13.13 -38.35 32.50
CA THR A 75 -12.46 -39.34 31.65
C THR A 75 -11.02 -38.92 31.44
N ALA A 76 -10.13 -39.90 31.52
CA ALA A 76 -8.70 -39.77 31.75
C ALA A 76 -7.91 -39.52 30.46
N PHE A 77 -6.79 -38.81 30.60
CA PHE A 77 -5.67 -38.80 29.66
C PHE A 77 -5.09 -40.22 29.51
N PRO A 78 -4.49 -40.51 28.35
CA PRO A 78 -3.08 -40.88 28.42
C PRO A 78 -2.22 -40.22 27.34
N GLU A 79 -1.16 -39.56 27.78
CA GLU A 79 0.17 -39.57 27.17
C GLU A 79 1.12 -40.07 28.28
N PRO A 80 2.35 -40.55 28.02
CA PRO A 80 3.08 -40.61 26.76
C PRO A 80 3.69 -42.00 26.47
N ALA A 81 4.07 -42.27 25.22
CA ALA A 81 4.96 -43.38 24.89
C ALA A 81 6.23 -42.83 24.22
N ALA A 82 7.33 -42.94 24.96
CA ALA A 82 8.70 -42.78 24.50
C ALA A 82 9.25 -44.10 23.92
N PHE A 83 10.45 -43.99 23.33
CA PHE A 83 11.29 -44.99 22.65
C PHE A 83 10.90 -45.28 21.19
N SER A 84 11.79 -45.18 20.21
CA SER A 84 13.19 -45.63 20.26
C SER A 84 14.17 -44.72 19.50
N GLU A 85 15.33 -44.49 20.12
CA GLU A 85 16.59 -44.22 19.44
C GLU A 85 16.90 -45.33 18.42
N GLN A 86 17.36 -44.93 17.24
CA GLN A 86 18.34 -45.68 16.46
C GLN A 86 19.31 -44.68 15.83
N ALA A 87 20.57 -44.78 16.23
CA ALA A 87 21.75 -44.34 15.47
C ALA A 87 22.54 -45.61 15.09
N PRO A 88 23.68 -45.49 14.42
CA PRO A 88 23.91 -45.07 13.04
C PRO A 88 24.19 -46.31 12.15
N VAL A 89 24.09 -46.19 10.82
CA VAL A 89 24.64 -47.22 9.92
C VAL A 89 25.66 -46.58 8.99
N GLU A 90 26.76 -47.30 8.88
CA GLU A 90 28.10 -46.94 8.45
C GLU A 90 28.23 -46.67 6.95
N ASP A 91 29.24 -45.84 6.64
CA ASP A 91 29.97 -45.80 5.36
C ASP A 91 30.46 -47.20 4.93
N PRO A 92 30.71 -47.37 3.62
CA PRO A 92 31.98 -47.93 3.24
C PRO A 92 32.76 -47.00 2.29
N ALA A 93 33.96 -46.64 2.76
CA ALA A 93 35.16 -46.44 1.93
C ALA A 93 35.36 -47.64 0.97
N ALA A 94 36.11 -47.62 -0.12
CA ALA A 94 37.15 -46.76 -0.68
C ALA A 94 37.28 -47.17 -2.17
N GLU A 95 37.84 -46.32 -3.02
CA GLU A 95 38.98 -46.65 -3.90
C GLU A 95 39.43 -45.43 -4.70
N GLU A 96 40.67 -44.98 -4.44
CA GLU A 96 41.48 -44.21 -5.39
C GLU A 96 41.73 -45.04 -6.67
N PRO A 97 42.16 -44.40 -7.77
CA PRO A 97 43.61 -44.39 -7.97
C PRO A 97 44.18 -43.06 -8.43
N ALA A 98 45.38 -42.83 -7.91
CA ALA A 98 46.36 -41.84 -8.31
C ALA A 98 46.67 -41.81 -9.82
N SER A 99 46.91 -40.61 -10.36
CA SER A 99 48.05 -40.35 -11.26
C SER A 99 48.34 -38.84 -11.36
N GLU A 100 49.42 -38.43 -10.68
CA GLU A 100 50.27 -37.26 -10.96
C GLU A 100 51.16 -37.56 -12.20
N PRO A 101 52.03 -36.64 -12.68
CA PRO A 101 51.88 -35.21 -12.98
C PRO A 101 52.26 -34.92 -14.46
N ALA A 102 51.95 -33.71 -14.95
CA ALA A 102 52.73 -33.13 -16.05
C ALA A 102 52.97 -31.65 -15.80
N ALA A 103 54.22 -31.35 -15.43
CA ALA A 103 54.79 -30.03 -15.30
C ALA A 103 55.04 -29.39 -16.67
N PHE A 104 55.02 -28.05 -16.65
CA PHE A 104 55.56 -27.01 -17.55
C PHE A 104 56.32 -27.40 -18.84
N PRO A 105 56.35 -26.46 -19.79
CA PRO A 105 57.67 -25.85 -20.00
C PRO A 105 57.65 -24.32 -20.03
N GLU A 106 58.63 -23.78 -19.32
CA GLU A 106 59.26 -22.48 -19.49
C GLU A 106 60.39 -22.57 -20.53
N SER A 107 60.90 -21.40 -20.94
CA SER A 107 62.03 -21.07 -21.85
C SER A 107 61.62 -20.77 -23.30
N ALA A 108 62.10 -19.69 -23.94
CA ALA A 108 63.46 -19.17 -23.89
C ALA A 108 63.59 -17.65 -24.12
N LEU A 109 64.65 -17.11 -23.51
CA LEU A 109 65.33 -15.84 -23.81
C LEU A 109 65.84 -15.80 -25.25
N ILE A 110 65.74 -14.66 -25.95
CA ILE A 110 66.74 -14.22 -26.93
C ILE A 110 66.92 -12.69 -26.84
N GLU A 111 68.18 -12.31 -26.94
CA GLU A 111 68.89 -11.08 -26.63
C GLU A 111 68.59 -9.88 -27.56
N ASP A 112 68.82 -8.68 -27.00
CA ASP A 112 69.02 -7.40 -27.69
C ASP A 112 70.34 -7.43 -28.48
N PRO A 113 70.47 -6.62 -29.55
CA PRO A 113 71.49 -5.57 -29.44
C PRO A 113 71.04 -4.20 -29.97
N THR A 114 71.31 -3.19 -29.14
CA THR A 114 71.47 -1.78 -29.51
C THR A 114 72.67 -1.59 -30.46
N PRO A 115 72.70 -0.51 -31.28
CA PRO A 115 73.54 0.63 -30.87
C PRO A 115 73.07 2.04 -31.30
N GLU A 116 73.28 2.98 -30.36
CA GLU A 116 73.87 4.33 -30.51
C GLU A 116 73.21 5.40 -31.41
N HIS A 117 72.80 6.54 -30.82
CA HIS A 117 73.59 7.80 -30.89
C HIS A 117 73.00 8.96 -30.03
N HIS A 118 73.78 9.35 -29.02
CA HIS A 118 74.17 10.71 -28.60
C HIS A 118 73.16 11.81 -28.17
N PHE A 119 73.20 12.08 -26.85
CA PHE A 119 73.50 13.35 -26.14
C PHE A 119 72.92 14.69 -26.62
N ALA A 120 72.19 15.37 -25.73
CA ALA A 120 72.58 16.69 -25.20
C ALA A 120 71.80 17.07 -23.92
N GLU A 121 72.53 17.68 -22.97
CA GLU A 121 72.11 18.12 -21.64
C GLU A 121 71.23 19.39 -21.60
N GLN A 122 70.49 19.48 -20.48
CA GLN A 122 69.74 20.56 -19.80
C GLN A 122 70.41 21.97 -19.76
N PRO A 123 69.71 23.12 -19.49
CA PRO A 123 69.09 23.38 -18.17
C PRO A 123 67.82 24.28 -18.05
N ALA A 124 67.18 24.08 -16.89
CA ALA A 124 66.24 24.86 -16.03
C ALA A 124 65.76 26.27 -16.42
N VAL A 125 64.46 26.56 -16.16
CA VAL A 125 63.98 27.58 -15.18
C VAL A 125 62.49 27.33 -14.79
N GLU A 126 62.17 27.61 -13.52
CA GLU A 126 60.90 27.91 -12.84
C GLU A 126 59.58 28.02 -13.63
N GLU A 127 58.48 27.46 -13.10
CA GLU A 127 57.40 28.23 -12.46
C GLU A 127 56.41 27.29 -11.73
N LEU A 128 56.26 27.49 -10.42
CA LEU A 128 55.29 26.81 -9.56
C LEU A 128 53.91 27.40 -9.84
N ALA A 129 53.09 26.73 -10.65
CA ALA A 129 51.66 26.99 -10.67
C ALA A 129 51.00 26.11 -9.61
N ALA A 130 50.61 26.74 -8.50
CA ALA A 130 49.62 26.17 -7.61
C ALA A 130 48.36 25.91 -8.43
N GLU A 131 48.06 24.64 -8.68
CA GLU A 131 46.71 24.25 -9.07
C GLU A 131 45.84 24.53 -7.83
N GLU A 132 45.26 25.72 -7.81
CA GLU A 132 44.11 26.02 -6.97
C GLU A 132 43.09 24.92 -7.24
N GLU A 133 42.89 24.04 -6.25
CA GLU A 133 41.66 23.27 -6.13
C GLU A 133 40.52 24.30 -6.23
N ILE A 134 39.90 24.35 -7.40
CA ILE A 134 38.63 25.02 -7.58
C ILE A 134 37.65 24.23 -6.71
N CYS A 135 37.48 24.67 -5.47
CA CYS A 135 36.31 24.32 -4.69
C CYS A 135 35.10 24.83 -5.47
N GLU A 136 34.41 23.93 -6.17
CA GLU A 136 33.06 24.21 -6.62
C GLU A 136 32.25 24.71 -5.42
N PRO A 137 31.44 25.77 -5.59
CA PRO A 137 30.74 26.39 -4.48
C PRO A 137 29.88 25.33 -3.80
N LEU A 138 29.93 25.31 -2.46
CA LEU A 138 29.11 24.44 -1.63
C LEU A 138 27.66 24.50 -2.11
N ASP A 139 27.19 23.41 -2.70
CA ASP A 139 25.78 23.24 -3.01
C ASP A 139 25.08 23.09 -1.65
N GLU A 140 24.48 24.19 -1.14
CA GLU A 140 23.97 24.34 0.24
C GLU A 140 22.92 23.28 0.65
N ASN A 141 22.54 22.38 -0.27
CA ASN A 141 21.54 21.32 -0.08
C ASN A 141 22.07 19.89 -0.33
N CYS A 142 23.40 19.68 -0.40
CA CYS A 142 23.98 18.34 -0.56
C CYS A 142 24.37 17.70 0.78
N PHE A 143 23.95 16.46 1.02
CA PHE A 143 24.42 15.64 2.15
C PHE A 143 25.46 14.62 1.66
N TYR A 144 26.49 14.38 2.48
CA TYR A 144 27.55 13.41 2.21
C TYR A 144 27.46 12.29 3.23
N ILE A 145 27.03 11.10 2.80
CA ILE A 145 26.75 9.97 3.68
C ILE A 145 27.81 8.91 3.50
N GLN A 146 28.62 8.65 4.54
CA GLN A 146 29.66 7.62 4.52
C GLN A 146 29.09 6.26 4.93
N VAL A 147 29.26 5.27 4.03
CA VAL A 147 28.68 3.92 4.14
C VAL A 147 29.65 2.87 3.60
N SER A 148 29.41 1.61 3.95
CA SER A 148 30.23 0.48 3.50
C SER A 148 29.75 -0.08 2.17
N ALA A 149 30.67 -0.24 1.21
CA ALA A 149 30.37 -0.87 -0.07
C ALA A 149 29.85 -2.30 0.11
N LYS A 150 30.42 -3.06 1.06
CA LYS A 150 30.07 -4.47 1.29
C LYS A 150 28.62 -4.62 1.76
N HIS A 151 28.17 -3.77 2.68
CA HIS A 151 26.79 -3.79 3.16
C HIS A 151 25.80 -3.43 2.04
N LEU A 152 26.10 -2.38 1.27
CA LEU A 152 25.26 -1.98 0.13
C LEU A 152 25.16 -3.10 -0.93
N ILE A 153 26.29 -3.67 -1.35
CA ILE A 153 26.36 -4.75 -2.35
C ILE A 153 25.59 -6.00 -1.89
N PHE A 154 25.70 -6.33 -0.60
CA PHE A 154 25.05 -7.51 -0.04
C PHE A 154 23.53 -7.33 0.03
N ALA A 155 23.05 -6.17 0.45
CA ALA A 155 21.64 -5.92 0.72
C ALA A 155 20.81 -5.50 -0.49
N SER A 156 21.45 -5.03 -1.58
CA SER A 156 20.76 -4.43 -2.71
C SER A 156 21.39 -4.84 -4.06
N PRO A 157 20.62 -5.52 -4.94
CA PRO A 157 21.00 -5.76 -6.32
C PRO A 157 21.30 -4.47 -7.11
N VAL A 158 20.62 -3.37 -6.80
CA VAL A 158 20.83 -2.07 -7.45
C VAL A 158 22.19 -1.50 -7.05
N PHE A 159 22.49 -1.41 -5.75
CA PHE A 159 23.81 -0.95 -5.31
C PHE A 159 24.94 -1.87 -5.79
N LYS A 160 24.69 -3.19 -5.84
CA LYS A 160 25.63 -4.14 -6.45
C LYS A 160 25.93 -3.78 -7.91
N ARG A 161 24.91 -3.52 -8.73
CA ARG A 161 25.10 -3.09 -10.12
C ARG A 161 25.86 -1.77 -10.24
N ILE A 162 25.59 -0.81 -9.35
CA ILE A 162 26.29 0.49 -9.31
C ILE A 162 27.78 0.30 -8.96
N LEU A 163 28.09 -0.46 -7.92
CA LEU A 163 29.45 -0.56 -7.36
C LEU A 163 30.34 -1.62 -8.03
N THR A 164 29.75 -2.65 -8.64
CA THR A 164 30.50 -3.75 -9.30
C THR A 164 30.24 -3.85 -10.79
N GLY A 165 29.53 -2.89 -11.40
CA GLY A 165 29.25 -2.87 -12.83
C GLY A 165 30.47 -2.53 -13.69
N GLY A 166 30.25 -2.20 -14.97
CA GLY A 166 31.29 -1.65 -15.86
C GLY A 166 31.28 -0.13 -15.96
N TRP A 167 30.64 0.55 -15.00
CA TRP A 167 30.40 1.99 -15.03
C TRP A 167 31.57 2.76 -14.40
N LYS A 168 31.54 4.09 -14.48
CA LYS A 168 32.64 4.94 -13.99
C LYS A 168 32.88 4.75 -12.49
N GLU A 169 31.79 4.57 -11.74
CA GLU A 169 31.75 4.39 -10.29
C GLU A 169 32.47 3.09 -9.88
N SER A 170 32.17 1.97 -10.53
CA SER A 170 32.80 0.69 -10.23
C SER A 170 34.28 0.65 -10.60
N ILE A 171 34.67 1.29 -11.71
CA ILE A 171 36.08 1.42 -12.11
C ILE A 171 36.84 2.24 -11.05
N SER A 172 36.26 3.34 -10.57
CA SER A 172 36.85 4.15 -9.51
C SER A 172 37.01 3.35 -8.21
N TYR A 173 35.98 2.62 -7.80
CA TYR A 173 36.01 1.78 -6.60
C TYR A 173 37.12 0.71 -6.66
N LEU A 174 37.23 0.01 -7.79
CA LEU A 174 38.24 -1.04 -7.98
C LEU A 174 39.67 -0.50 -8.02
N GLN A 175 39.87 0.74 -8.49
CA GLN A 175 41.20 1.36 -8.61
C GLN A 175 41.66 2.09 -7.34
N LYS A 176 40.75 2.79 -6.66
CA LYS A 176 41.08 3.70 -5.55
C LYS A 176 40.68 3.15 -4.18
N GLY A 177 39.91 2.06 -4.14
CA GLY A 177 39.34 1.52 -2.91
C GLY A 177 38.26 2.40 -2.27
N SER A 178 37.84 3.48 -2.94
CA SER A 178 36.74 4.36 -2.51
C SER A 178 36.01 4.96 -3.71
N VAL A 179 34.74 5.31 -3.54
CA VAL A 179 33.88 5.83 -4.61
C VAL A 179 32.81 6.80 -4.10
N GLU A 180 32.52 7.81 -4.91
CA GLU A 180 31.38 8.69 -4.73
C GLU A 180 30.24 8.27 -5.65
N ILE A 181 29.04 8.11 -5.10
CA ILE A 181 27.82 7.84 -5.88
C ILE A 181 26.77 8.90 -5.58
N THR A 182 25.87 9.16 -6.52
CA THR A 182 24.80 10.14 -6.33
C THR A 182 23.47 9.47 -6.00
N ALA A 183 22.71 10.11 -5.12
CA ALA A 183 21.31 9.81 -4.88
C ALA A 183 20.54 11.12 -4.86
N ASP A 184 19.34 11.14 -5.43
CA ASP A 184 18.58 12.37 -5.59
C ASP A 184 17.09 12.13 -5.38
N SER A 185 16.37 13.20 -5.00
CA SER A 185 14.91 13.25 -4.96
C SER A 185 14.23 12.35 -3.93
N TRP A 186 14.99 11.85 -2.94
CA TRP A 186 14.42 11.14 -1.79
C TRP A 186 14.23 12.08 -0.59
N ASP A 187 13.41 11.64 0.36
CA ASP A 187 13.43 12.18 1.72
C ASP A 187 14.68 11.66 2.43
N ILE A 188 15.50 12.57 2.96
CA ILE A 188 16.81 12.21 3.54
C ILE A 188 16.65 11.32 4.77
N GLU A 189 15.67 11.59 5.63
CA GLU A 189 15.42 10.82 6.84
C GLU A 189 14.96 9.40 6.49
N ALA A 190 14.12 9.24 5.46
CA ALA A 190 13.69 7.94 4.99
C ALA A 190 14.85 7.14 4.37
N PHE A 191 15.74 7.82 3.65
CA PHE A 191 16.94 7.22 3.08
C PHE A 191 17.91 6.75 4.17
N LEU A 192 18.13 7.56 5.20
CA LEU A 192 18.93 7.20 6.37
C LEU A 192 18.36 5.98 7.11
N VAL A 193 17.02 5.87 7.25
CA VAL A 193 16.39 4.68 7.82
C VAL A 193 16.75 3.41 7.04
N VAL A 194 16.67 3.45 5.70
CA VAL A 194 17.03 2.31 4.84
C VAL A 194 18.52 1.97 4.96
N LEU A 195 19.40 2.98 4.95
CA LEU A 195 20.83 2.76 5.08
C LEU A 195 21.21 2.19 6.45
N HIS A 196 20.63 2.68 7.55
CA HIS A 196 20.85 2.10 8.87
C HIS A 196 20.40 0.63 8.91
N ALA A 197 19.28 0.29 8.25
CA ALA A 197 18.79 -1.09 8.18
C ALA A 197 19.76 -1.99 7.41
N ILE A 198 20.26 -1.55 6.26
CA ILE A 198 21.28 -2.23 5.45
C ILE A 198 22.56 -2.50 6.27
N HIS A 199 22.95 -1.57 7.13
CA HIS A 199 24.15 -1.69 7.98
C HIS A 199 23.89 -2.39 9.32
N GLY A 200 22.69 -2.92 9.56
CA GLY A 200 22.33 -3.58 10.81
C GLY A 200 22.28 -2.65 12.02
N LYS A 201 22.24 -1.33 11.82
CA LYS A 201 22.20 -0.28 12.86
C LYS A 201 20.78 -0.03 13.36
N TYR A 202 20.03 -1.10 13.69
CA TYR A 202 18.63 -1.01 14.11
C TYR A 202 18.38 -0.21 15.40
N LYS A 203 19.42 0.08 16.19
CA LYS A 203 19.33 0.97 17.36
C LYS A 203 19.09 2.42 16.96
N ASP A 204 19.54 2.81 15.78
CA ASP A 204 19.48 4.16 15.25
C ASP A 204 18.24 4.37 14.35
N ILE A 205 17.42 3.33 14.19
CA ILE A 205 16.16 3.38 13.43
C ILE A 205 15.00 3.76 14.37
N PRO A 206 14.19 4.80 14.05
CA PRO A 206 12.99 5.14 14.80
C PRO A 206 12.01 3.97 14.87
N ARG A 207 11.50 3.67 16.07
CA ARG A 207 10.48 2.62 16.27
C ARG A 207 9.06 3.07 15.91
N LYS A 208 8.86 4.38 15.79
CA LYS A 208 7.60 5.00 15.39
C LYS A 208 7.87 5.79 14.11
N LEU A 209 7.02 5.57 13.11
CA LEU A 209 6.99 6.33 11.87
C LEU A 209 5.53 6.71 11.60
N THR A 210 5.32 7.84 10.94
CA THR A 210 4.01 8.16 10.35
C THR A 210 3.76 7.27 9.14
N ILE A 211 2.50 7.15 8.70
CA ILE A 211 2.18 6.38 7.49
C ILE A 211 2.91 6.92 6.25
N GLU A 212 3.06 8.24 6.15
CA GLU A 212 3.81 8.89 5.08
C GLU A 212 5.30 8.53 5.12
N MET A 213 5.91 8.59 6.29
CA MET A 213 7.33 8.25 6.44
C MET A 213 7.59 6.77 6.13
N LEU A 214 6.70 5.88 6.57
CA LEU A 214 6.77 4.47 6.24
C LEU A 214 6.59 4.21 4.74
N ALA A 215 5.72 4.97 4.06
CA ALA A 215 5.55 4.90 2.62
C ALA A 215 6.81 5.37 1.86
N LYS A 216 7.45 6.46 2.31
CA LYS A 216 8.74 6.94 1.77
C LYS A 216 9.83 5.89 1.91
N VAL A 217 9.96 5.26 3.09
CA VAL A 217 10.89 4.15 3.33
C VAL A 217 10.61 2.98 2.39
N ALA A 218 9.34 2.59 2.21
CA ALA A 218 8.95 1.53 1.29
C ALA A 218 9.31 1.86 -0.16
N VAL A 219 9.09 3.10 -0.61
CA VAL A 219 9.45 3.56 -1.96
C VAL A 219 10.96 3.44 -2.21
N ILE A 220 11.78 3.88 -1.25
CA ILE A 220 13.24 3.77 -1.34
C ILE A 220 13.67 2.29 -1.36
N ALA A 221 13.11 1.47 -0.48
CA ALA A 221 13.47 0.06 -0.38
C ALA A 221 13.03 -0.75 -1.60
N ASP A 222 11.92 -0.39 -2.23
CA ASP A 222 11.49 -0.94 -3.53
C ASP A 222 12.48 -0.55 -4.63
N TYR A 223 12.85 0.73 -4.71
CA TYR A 223 13.81 1.22 -5.72
C TYR A 223 15.15 0.49 -5.66
N TYR A 224 15.72 0.38 -4.46
CA TYR A 224 17.00 -0.27 -4.25
C TYR A 224 16.88 -1.80 -4.11
N GLU A 225 15.68 -2.37 -4.25
CA GLU A 225 15.43 -3.80 -4.17
C GLU A 225 16.00 -4.41 -2.86
N CYS A 226 15.75 -3.77 -1.71
CA CYS A 226 16.38 -4.12 -0.42
C CYS A 226 15.38 -4.36 0.72
N LYS A 227 14.16 -4.77 0.38
CA LYS A 227 13.04 -5.04 1.30
C LYS A 227 13.42 -5.95 2.48
N GLU A 228 14.24 -6.96 2.27
CA GLU A 228 14.71 -7.92 3.27
C GLU A 228 15.42 -7.23 4.44
N SER A 229 16.12 -6.12 4.16
CA SER A 229 16.80 -5.32 5.17
C SER A 229 15.83 -4.67 6.15
N LEU A 230 14.54 -4.56 5.81
CA LEU A 230 13.52 -3.96 6.67
C LEU A 230 12.71 -5.00 7.45
N TYR A 231 12.91 -6.30 7.19
CA TYR A 231 12.06 -7.37 7.71
C TYR A 231 11.92 -7.33 9.25
N LEU A 232 13.04 -7.10 9.96
CA LEU A 232 13.05 -7.12 11.43
C LEU A 232 12.30 -5.96 12.08
N ILE A 233 12.26 -4.79 11.44
CA ILE A 233 11.66 -3.57 12.01
C ILE A 233 10.21 -3.35 11.56
N THR A 234 9.82 -3.94 10.43
CA THR A 234 8.50 -3.77 9.81
C THR A 234 7.33 -4.06 10.77
N GLY A 235 7.40 -5.16 11.53
CA GLY A 235 6.36 -5.49 12.51
C GLY A 235 6.29 -4.52 13.69
N ILE A 236 7.41 -3.86 14.04
CA ILE A 236 7.44 -2.84 15.08
C ILE A 236 6.73 -1.59 14.59
N TRP A 237 7.02 -1.15 13.36
CA TRP A 237 6.34 0.01 12.77
C TRP A 237 4.83 -0.21 12.67
N LEU A 238 4.38 -1.36 12.15
CA LEU A 238 2.94 -1.65 12.03
C LEU A 238 2.22 -1.57 13.38
N ASN A 239 2.82 -2.10 14.45
CA ASN A 239 2.21 -2.10 15.79
C ASN A 239 2.25 -0.72 16.48
N ASN A 240 3.05 0.22 15.98
CA ASN A 240 3.21 1.55 16.57
C ASN A 240 2.70 2.70 15.67
N LEU A 241 2.06 2.39 14.53
CA LEU A 241 1.34 3.38 13.73
C LEU A 241 0.14 3.88 14.53
N GLU A 242 0.05 5.19 14.70
CA GLU A 242 -1.04 5.85 15.44
C GLU A 242 -2.21 6.18 14.50
N GLU A 243 -1.89 6.41 13.22
CA GLU A 243 -2.86 6.62 12.15
C GLU A 243 -3.68 5.35 11.91
N GLY A 244 -4.99 5.47 11.83
CA GLY A 244 -5.86 4.38 11.39
C GLY A 244 -5.97 4.31 9.87
N ILE A 245 -6.48 3.20 9.34
CA ILE A 245 -6.84 3.09 7.93
C ILE A 245 -8.06 4.01 7.67
N PRO A 246 -7.97 4.95 6.72
CA PRO A 246 -9.10 5.82 6.40
C PRO A 246 -10.30 5.02 5.88
N THR A 247 -11.51 5.42 6.28
CA THR A 247 -12.77 4.83 5.80
C THR A 247 -13.29 5.47 4.50
N THR A 248 -12.61 6.48 4.00
CA THR A 248 -12.94 7.24 2.79
C THR A 248 -11.73 7.35 1.87
N TYR A 249 -11.99 7.56 0.58
CA TYR A 249 -10.91 7.77 -0.39
C TYR A 249 -10.11 9.03 -0.03
N SER A 250 -8.79 8.89 0.09
CA SER A 250 -7.87 9.95 0.51
C SER A 250 -6.43 9.57 0.16
N ARG A 251 -5.52 10.55 0.17
CA ARG A 251 -4.08 10.30 -0.01
C ARG A 251 -3.56 9.26 0.98
N ASP A 252 -3.92 9.39 2.26
CA ASP A 252 -3.46 8.47 3.30
C ASP A 252 -3.94 7.03 3.06
N LEU A 253 -5.13 6.84 2.47
CA LEU A 253 -5.62 5.51 2.09
C LEU A 253 -4.75 4.87 1.00
N ILE A 254 -4.25 5.67 0.05
CA ILE A 254 -3.32 5.22 -0.99
C ILE A 254 -1.96 4.87 -0.37
N LEU A 255 -1.50 5.63 0.62
CA LEU A 255 -0.28 5.30 1.38
C LEU A 255 -0.44 3.98 2.15
N TRP A 256 -1.59 3.77 2.81
CA TRP A 256 -1.92 2.50 3.45
C TRP A 256 -1.95 1.33 2.48
N LEU A 257 -2.52 1.53 1.30
CA LEU A 257 -2.54 0.53 0.24
C LEU A 257 -1.11 0.17 -0.22
N TRP A 258 -0.25 1.18 -0.43
CA TRP A 258 1.15 0.98 -0.79
C TRP A 258 1.94 0.24 0.28
N VAL A 259 1.90 0.73 1.52
CA VAL A 259 2.62 0.14 2.66
C VAL A 259 2.16 -1.30 2.89
N SER A 260 0.84 -1.54 2.89
CA SER A 260 0.30 -2.88 3.13
C SER A 260 0.61 -3.86 2.01
N TRP A 261 0.68 -3.39 0.76
CA TRP A 261 1.19 -4.20 -0.35
C TRP A 261 2.69 -4.50 -0.19
N PHE A 262 3.51 -3.45 -0.07
CA PHE A 262 4.97 -3.58 -0.06
C PHE A 262 5.44 -4.47 1.10
N PHE A 263 5.00 -4.20 2.32
CA PHE A 263 5.41 -4.95 3.52
C PHE A 263 4.64 -6.25 3.75
N GLN A 264 3.69 -6.56 2.86
CA GLN A 264 2.88 -7.77 2.92
C GLN A 264 2.03 -7.86 4.19
N PHE A 265 1.13 -6.91 4.38
CA PHE A 265 0.17 -6.84 5.49
C PHE A 265 -1.24 -7.22 5.02
N PRO A 266 -1.65 -8.50 5.08
CA PRO A 266 -2.86 -8.97 4.37
C PRO A 266 -4.15 -8.31 4.88
N SER A 267 -4.26 -8.08 6.19
CA SER A 267 -5.46 -7.48 6.80
C SER A 267 -5.62 -6.02 6.37
N GLN A 268 -4.54 -5.25 6.47
CA GLN A 268 -4.49 -3.84 6.10
C GLN A 268 -4.70 -3.66 4.59
N PHE A 269 -4.12 -4.55 3.77
CA PHE A 269 -4.30 -4.53 2.32
C PHE A 269 -5.74 -4.81 1.93
N LYS A 270 -6.37 -5.82 2.53
CA LYS A 270 -7.77 -6.16 2.28
C LYS A 270 -8.70 -5.02 2.70
N GLU A 271 -8.46 -4.39 3.84
CA GLU A 271 -9.27 -3.27 4.33
C GLU A 271 -9.10 -2.02 3.45
N SER A 272 -7.86 -1.69 3.09
CA SER A 272 -7.55 -0.55 2.24
C SER A 272 -8.16 -0.71 0.85
N THR A 273 -7.98 -1.87 0.21
CA THR A 273 -8.58 -2.17 -1.10
C THR A 273 -10.10 -2.19 -1.04
N SER A 274 -10.73 -2.74 0.01
CA SER A 274 -12.18 -2.70 0.19
C SER A 274 -12.71 -1.27 0.17
N THR A 275 -12.05 -0.37 0.90
CA THR A 275 -12.42 1.04 0.96
C THR A 275 -12.21 1.73 -0.38
N VAL A 276 -11.06 1.53 -1.01
CA VAL A 276 -10.74 2.12 -2.33
C VAL A 276 -11.76 1.68 -3.37
N ILE A 277 -12.08 0.38 -3.47
CA ILE A 277 -13.06 -0.15 -4.43
C ILE A 277 -14.46 0.41 -4.16
N SER A 278 -14.82 0.63 -2.88
CA SER A 278 -16.16 1.08 -2.51
C SER A 278 -16.37 2.59 -2.69
N CYS A 279 -15.32 3.39 -2.54
CA CYS A 279 -15.40 4.86 -2.44
C CYS A 279 -14.80 5.60 -3.65
N SER A 280 -14.02 4.95 -4.51
CA SER A 280 -13.43 5.64 -5.67
C SER A 280 -14.47 5.95 -6.74
N GLU A 281 -14.46 7.20 -7.21
CA GLU A 281 -15.37 7.71 -8.24
C GLU A 281 -14.83 7.54 -9.66
N ASN A 282 -13.51 7.44 -9.79
CA ASN A 282 -12.81 7.43 -11.06
C ASN A 282 -11.81 6.29 -11.11
N VAL A 283 -11.28 6.05 -12.32
CA VAL A 283 -10.19 5.10 -12.55
C VAL A 283 -9.02 5.49 -11.66
N ILE A 284 -8.54 4.54 -10.88
CA ILE A 284 -7.33 4.70 -10.09
C ILE A 284 -6.17 4.43 -11.03
N ASN A 285 -5.51 5.52 -11.44
CA ASN A 285 -4.23 5.47 -12.13
C ASN A 285 -3.11 5.37 -11.09
N GLY A 286 -1.91 4.98 -11.51
CA GLY A 286 -0.74 4.77 -10.64
C GLY A 286 -0.66 5.76 -9.47
N TRP A 287 -0.28 5.28 -8.29
CA TRP A 287 -0.54 5.91 -6.98
C TRP A 287 0.19 7.24 -6.70
N GLU A 288 0.61 7.95 -7.75
CA GLU A 288 1.40 9.20 -7.70
C GLU A 288 2.64 9.08 -6.80
N LEU A 289 3.07 7.84 -6.54
CA LEU A 289 4.30 7.56 -5.83
C LEU A 289 5.46 7.76 -6.80
N PRO A 290 6.58 8.37 -6.38
CA PRO A 290 7.70 8.77 -7.25
C PRO A 290 8.29 7.68 -8.16
N ILE A 291 7.89 6.41 -7.96
CA ILE A 291 8.42 5.23 -8.66
C ILE A 291 7.31 4.35 -9.25
N SER A 292 6.03 4.63 -8.94
CA SER A 292 4.90 3.73 -9.25
C SER A 292 4.78 3.39 -10.74
N ASP A 293 5.04 4.36 -11.62
CA ASP A 293 4.85 4.20 -13.07
C ASP A 293 5.84 3.20 -13.69
N LYS A 294 6.98 2.94 -13.03
CA LYS A 294 7.97 1.94 -13.49
C LYS A 294 7.73 0.56 -12.90
N VAL A 295 6.84 0.43 -11.91
CA VAL A 295 6.60 -0.83 -11.21
C VAL A 295 5.34 -1.49 -11.81
N ILE A 296 5.56 -2.53 -12.61
CA ILE A 296 4.50 -3.38 -13.22
C ILE A 296 3.43 -3.76 -12.19
N VAL A 297 3.84 -3.98 -10.94
CA VAL A 297 3.00 -4.38 -9.82
C VAL A 297 1.95 -3.32 -9.46
N SER A 298 2.28 -2.02 -9.51
CA SER A 298 1.30 -0.94 -9.26
C SER A 298 0.18 -0.95 -10.31
N ASN A 299 0.54 -1.19 -11.58
CA ASN A 299 -0.43 -1.31 -12.68
C ASN A 299 -1.31 -2.56 -12.53
N VAL A 300 -0.73 -3.68 -12.08
CA VAL A 300 -1.49 -4.92 -11.82
C VAL A 300 -2.50 -4.69 -10.69
N ILE A 301 -2.10 -4.13 -9.55
CA ILE A 301 -3.00 -3.89 -8.43
C ILE A 301 -4.08 -2.87 -8.80
N SER A 302 -3.70 -1.76 -9.43
CA SER A 302 -4.65 -0.75 -9.88
C SER A 302 -5.65 -1.33 -10.90
N GLY A 303 -5.19 -2.19 -11.81
CA GLY A 303 -6.05 -2.92 -12.74
C GLY A 303 -7.05 -3.84 -12.03
N LEU A 304 -6.62 -4.58 -11.01
CA LEU A 304 -7.49 -5.44 -10.21
C LEU A 304 -8.52 -4.62 -9.41
N ILE A 305 -8.10 -3.53 -8.79
CA ILE A 305 -8.99 -2.63 -8.04
C ILE A 305 -10.04 -2.02 -8.97
N ASN A 306 -9.64 -1.48 -10.12
CA ASN A 306 -10.54 -0.87 -11.10
C ASN A 306 -11.54 -1.91 -11.63
N LYS A 307 -11.07 -3.13 -11.95
CA LYS A 307 -11.94 -4.22 -12.36
C LYS A 307 -12.97 -4.57 -11.28
N SER A 308 -12.55 -4.74 -10.03
CA SER A 308 -13.47 -5.04 -8.93
C SER A 308 -14.48 -3.91 -8.68
N ARG A 309 -14.08 -2.66 -8.85
CA ARG A 309 -14.98 -1.49 -8.76
C ARG A 309 -16.04 -1.52 -9.85
N GLU A 310 -15.62 -1.71 -11.10
CA GLU A 310 -16.52 -1.80 -12.26
C GLU A 310 -17.50 -2.97 -12.13
N GLU A 311 -17.01 -4.15 -11.73
CA GLU A 311 -17.85 -5.32 -11.49
C GLU A 311 -18.87 -5.08 -10.38
N ALA A 312 -18.47 -4.44 -9.27
CA ALA A 312 -19.37 -4.14 -8.16
C ALA A 312 -20.48 -3.16 -8.55
N ILE A 313 -20.14 -2.08 -9.27
CA ILE A 313 -21.12 -1.09 -9.75
C ILE A 313 -22.06 -1.74 -10.78
N ASN A 314 -21.51 -2.47 -11.76
CA ASN A 314 -22.30 -3.14 -12.78
C ASN A 314 -23.27 -4.17 -12.18
N ASN A 315 -22.80 -5.01 -11.25
CA ASN A 315 -23.65 -5.99 -10.57
C ASN A 315 -24.78 -5.32 -9.78
N PHE A 316 -24.53 -4.15 -9.19
CA PHE A 316 -25.55 -3.37 -8.51
C PHE A 316 -26.60 -2.87 -9.51
N VAL A 317 -26.17 -2.26 -10.63
CA VAL A 317 -27.08 -1.78 -11.68
C VAL A 317 -27.92 -2.95 -12.22
N LEU A 318 -27.31 -4.09 -12.52
CA LEU A 318 -28.00 -5.30 -12.95
C LEU A 318 -29.03 -5.79 -11.91
N LEU A 319 -28.72 -5.74 -10.61
CA LEU A 319 -29.67 -6.09 -9.55
C LEU A 319 -30.90 -5.19 -9.56
N LEU A 320 -30.75 -3.88 -9.77
CA LEU A 320 -31.87 -2.94 -9.86
C LEU A 320 -32.77 -3.25 -11.07
N HIS A 321 -32.17 -3.44 -12.25
CA HIS A 321 -32.92 -3.81 -13.44
C HIS A 321 -33.61 -5.17 -13.30
N ALA A 322 -32.93 -6.19 -12.76
CA ALA A 322 -33.52 -7.50 -12.51
C ALA A 322 -34.69 -7.43 -11.51
N THR A 323 -34.57 -6.61 -10.47
CA THR A 323 -35.66 -6.36 -9.50
C THR A 323 -36.85 -5.70 -10.18
N ARG A 324 -36.60 -4.71 -11.05
CA ARG A 324 -37.64 -4.06 -11.85
C ARG A 324 -38.36 -5.05 -12.78
N GLU A 325 -37.63 -5.89 -13.50
CA GLU A 325 -38.23 -6.91 -14.38
C GLU A 325 -39.01 -7.97 -13.60
N ALA A 326 -38.55 -8.34 -12.39
CA ALA A 326 -39.28 -9.25 -11.51
C ALA A 326 -40.62 -8.66 -11.05
N LEU A 327 -40.66 -7.34 -10.78
CA LEU A 327 -41.89 -6.63 -10.45
C LEU A 327 -42.82 -6.50 -11.67
N LEU A 328 -42.28 -6.20 -12.85
CA LEU A 328 -43.05 -6.10 -14.10
C LEU A 328 -43.72 -7.44 -14.46
N SER A 329 -42.97 -8.54 -14.35
CA SER A 329 -43.46 -9.89 -14.62
C SER A 329 -44.37 -10.46 -13.53
N CYS A 330 -44.62 -9.71 -12.45
CA CYS A 330 -45.35 -10.16 -11.26
C CYS A 330 -44.75 -11.42 -10.61
N SER A 331 -43.46 -11.71 -10.83
CA SER A 331 -42.73 -12.78 -10.15
C SER A 331 -42.22 -12.36 -8.77
N ARG A 332 -42.19 -11.04 -8.50
CA ARG A 332 -41.98 -10.42 -7.19
C ARG A 332 -43.21 -9.60 -6.79
N GLY A 333 -43.51 -9.55 -5.49
CA GLY A 333 -44.73 -8.93 -4.94
C GLY A 333 -45.80 -9.98 -4.59
N CYS A 334 -46.68 -9.64 -3.63
CA CYS A 334 -47.70 -10.57 -3.14
C CYS A 334 -49.05 -10.50 -3.88
N SER A 335 -49.24 -9.48 -4.74
CA SER A 335 -50.43 -9.31 -5.58
C SER A 335 -50.10 -8.44 -6.79
N PHE A 336 -50.98 -8.43 -7.79
CA PHE A 336 -50.84 -7.58 -8.97
C PHE A 336 -50.69 -6.09 -8.61
N GLU A 337 -51.47 -5.60 -7.65
CA GLU A 337 -51.39 -4.22 -7.17
C GLU A 337 -50.03 -3.95 -6.50
N CYS A 338 -49.55 -4.87 -5.66
CA CYS A 338 -48.24 -4.76 -5.03
C CYS A 338 -47.13 -4.67 -6.09
N SER A 339 -47.11 -5.61 -7.04
CA SER A 339 -46.10 -5.65 -8.11
C SER A 339 -46.15 -4.40 -8.98
N SER A 340 -47.34 -3.95 -9.38
CA SER A 340 -47.52 -2.76 -10.22
C SER A 340 -47.11 -1.47 -9.53
N ILE A 341 -47.52 -1.28 -8.26
CA ILE A 341 -47.18 -0.09 -7.47
C ILE A 341 -45.68 -0.04 -7.22
N MET A 342 -45.08 -1.16 -6.81
CA MET A 342 -43.64 -1.22 -6.56
C MET A 342 -42.82 -1.07 -7.85
N TYR A 343 -43.26 -1.64 -8.97
CA TYR A 343 -42.64 -1.45 -10.29
C TYR A 343 -42.62 0.03 -10.69
N GLY A 344 -43.77 0.71 -10.57
CA GLY A 344 -43.88 2.13 -10.88
C GLY A 344 -42.98 2.97 -9.98
N ALA A 345 -43.01 2.72 -8.67
CA ALA A 345 -42.14 3.43 -7.72
C ALA A 345 -40.66 3.19 -8.00
N LEU A 346 -40.23 1.94 -8.24
CA LEU A 346 -38.83 1.64 -8.52
C LEU A 346 -38.37 2.30 -9.82
N THR A 347 -39.23 2.29 -10.85
CA THR A 347 -38.95 2.95 -12.12
C THR A 347 -38.76 4.46 -11.93
N MET A 348 -39.63 5.12 -11.16
CA MET A 348 -39.47 6.55 -10.85
C MET A 348 -38.17 6.84 -10.08
N GLN A 349 -37.83 6.01 -9.08
CA GLN A 349 -36.63 6.19 -8.28
C GLN A 349 -35.35 5.97 -9.11
N MET A 350 -35.31 4.92 -9.94
CA MET A 350 -34.17 4.68 -10.82
C MET A 350 -33.96 5.79 -11.86
N GLU A 351 -35.05 6.38 -12.38
CA GLU A 351 -34.96 7.54 -13.28
C GLU A 351 -34.40 8.77 -12.56
N SER A 352 -34.79 9.00 -11.30
CA SER A 352 -34.32 10.15 -10.50
C SER A 352 -32.80 10.16 -10.24
N ILE A 353 -32.15 9.00 -10.39
CA ILE A 353 -30.69 8.85 -10.29
C ILE A 353 -30.05 8.47 -11.64
N HIS A 354 -30.75 8.67 -12.76
CA HIS A 354 -30.26 8.46 -14.13
C HIS A 354 -29.86 7.03 -14.51
N LEU A 355 -30.39 6.00 -13.86
CA LEU A 355 -30.05 4.59 -14.17
C LEU A 355 -30.90 3.96 -15.29
N LEU A 356 -32.02 4.58 -15.70
CA LEU A 356 -32.92 4.03 -16.72
C LEU A 356 -32.70 4.63 -18.10
N SER A 357 -32.67 5.95 -18.21
CA SER A 357 -32.53 6.68 -19.47
C SER A 357 -31.06 6.89 -19.89
N SER A 358 -30.12 6.76 -18.97
CA SER A 358 -28.68 6.97 -19.19
C SER A 358 -27.85 5.98 -18.37
N THR A 359 -28.11 4.68 -18.58
CA THR A 359 -27.40 3.62 -17.85
C THR A 359 -25.89 3.83 -17.96
N PRO A 360 -25.19 4.01 -16.82
CA PRO A 360 -23.78 4.31 -16.86
C PRO A 360 -23.02 3.10 -17.40
N GLU A 361 -21.99 3.34 -18.19
CA GLU A 361 -21.13 2.31 -18.77
C GLU A 361 -19.74 2.35 -18.13
N ALA A 362 -19.04 1.22 -18.14
CA ALA A 362 -17.65 1.14 -17.68
C ALA A 362 -16.78 2.17 -18.44
N PRO A 363 -15.91 2.92 -17.75
CA PRO A 363 -15.43 2.71 -16.38
C PRO A 363 -16.25 3.43 -15.30
N PHE A 364 -17.51 3.79 -15.54
CA PHE A 364 -18.42 4.43 -14.57
C PHE A 364 -17.81 5.71 -13.95
N PRO A 365 -17.47 6.73 -14.75
CA PRO A 365 -16.89 7.97 -14.23
C PRO A 365 -17.89 8.69 -13.30
N SER A 366 -17.39 9.23 -12.19
CA SER A 366 -18.20 9.89 -11.15
C SER A 366 -19.21 8.99 -10.44
N TRP A 367 -19.04 7.67 -10.54
CA TRP A 367 -19.84 6.70 -9.79
C TRP A 367 -18.94 5.92 -8.83
N ASN A 368 -19.32 5.90 -7.56
CA ASN A 368 -18.78 4.99 -6.57
C ASN A 368 -19.89 4.10 -5.99
N TYR A 369 -19.51 2.92 -5.51
CA TYR A 369 -20.44 1.92 -5.00
C TYR A 369 -21.21 2.42 -3.77
N ASN A 370 -20.54 3.10 -2.85
CA ASN A 370 -21.14 3.58 -1.61
C ASN A 370 -22.23 4.62 -1.85
N ASP A 371 -22.03 5.56 -2.75
CA ASP A 371 -23.03 6.57 -3.08
C ASP A 371 -24.23 5.96 -3.80
N LEU A 372 -23.99 5.04 -4.74
CA LEU A 372 -25.07 4.28 -5.37
C LEU A 372 -25.89 3.51 -4.32
N ARG A 373 -25.20 2.86 -3.37
CA ARG A 373 -25.83 2.17 -2.25
C ARG A 373 -26.68 3.10 -1.40
N GLN A 374 -26.14 4.26 -1.00
CA GLN A 374 -26.87 5.22 -0.17
C GLN A 374 -28.09 5.78 -0.90
N LYS A 375 -27.94 6.13 -2.19
CA LYS A 375 -29.06 6.56 -3.05
C LYS A 375 -30.18 5.52 -3.06
N VAL A 376 -29.85 4.25 -3.31
CA VAL A 376 -30.84 3.15 -3.36
C VAL A 376 -31.49 2.90 -2.00
N LEU A 377 -30.74 2.94 -0.90
CA LEU A 377 -31.28 2.79 0.45
C LEU A 377 -32.18 3.98 0.85
N SER A 378 -31.96 5.16 0.25
CA SER A 378 -32.78 6.35 0.44
C SER A 378 -34.03 6.40 -0.44
N PHE A 379 -34.24 5.42 -1.32
CA PHE A 379 -35.43 5.38 -2.19
C PHE A 379 -36.72 5.41 -1.37
N GLN A 380 -37.62 6.32 -1.75
CA GLN A 380 -38.91 6.44 -1.11
C GLN A 380 -39.82 5.27 -1.48
N SER A 381 -40.13 4.43 -0.50
CA SER A 381 -41.11 3.35 -0.65
C SER A 381 -42.54 3.91 -0.74
N PRO A 382 -43.37 3.45 -1.71
CA PRO A 382 -44.75 3.88 -1.80
C PRO A 382 -45.56 3.40 -0.57
N GLN A 383 -46.56 4.17 -0.18
CA GLN A 383 -47.49 3.82 0.90
C GLN A 383 -48.90 3.74 0.30
N TRP A 384 -49.55 2.58 0.44
CA TRP A 384 -50.92 2.38 -0.02
C TRP A 384 -51.68 1.45 0.93
N CYS A 385 -53.00 1.44 0.79
CA CYS A 385 -53.88 0.59 1.61
C CYS A 385 -54.51 -0.49 0.74
N THR A 386 -54.70 -1.68 1.31
CA THR A 386 -55.53 -2.73 0.71
C THR A 386 -56.97 -2.57 1.18
N SER A 387 -57.92 -2.71 0.24
CA SER A 387 -59.34 -2.75 0.58
C SER A 387 -59.66 -4.13 1.14
N SER A 388 -60.04 -4.19 2.41
CA SER A 388 -60.67 -5.39 2.97
C SER A 388 -62.12 -5.44 2.51
N TYR A 389 -62.57 -6.58 1.97
CA TYR A 389 -63.97 -6.81 1.60
C TYR A 389 -64.93 -6.90 2.83
N SER A 390 -64.46 -6.60 4.05
CA SER A 390 -65.31 -6.56 5.22
C SER A 390 -66.10 -5.26 5.31
N TYR A 391 -67.35 -5.34 5.76
CA TYR A 391 -68.29 -4.22 6.01
C TYR A 391 -67.78 -3.10 6.93
N SER A 392 -66.55 -3.21 7.44
CA SER A 392 -65.90 -2.19 8.26
C SER A 392 -64.81 -1.49 7.43
N SER A 393 -64.99 -0.20 7.18
CA SER A 393 -64.20 0.69 6.32
C SER A 393 -62.81 1.05 6.87
N HIS A 394 -62.14 0.09 7.53
CA HIS A 394 -60.78 0.28 8.04
C HIS A 394 -59.78 0.01 6.91
N ARG A 395 -59.17 1.07 6.39
CA ARG A 395 -58.04 0.97 5.46
C ARG A 395 -56.79 0.59 6.25
N HIS A 396 -56.25 -0.60 5.98
CA HIS A 396 -54.99 -1.01 6.57
C HIS A 396 -53.85 -0.73 5.58
N PRO A 397 -52.74 -0.11 6.03
CA PRO A 397 -51.54 0.00 5.22
C PRO A 397 -51.10 -1.38 4.74
N HIS A 398 -50.81 -1.51 3.46
CA HIS A 398 -50.30 -2.74 2.91
C HIS A 398 -48.90 -3.03 3.47
N ARG A 399 -48.68 -4.25 3.95
CA ARG A 399 -47.39 -4.70 4.49
C ARG A 399 -47.07 -6.08 3.94
N CYS A 400 -46.00 -6.19 3.16
CA CYS A 400 -45.39 -7.46 2.78
C CYS A 400 -43.86 -7.29 2.64
N PRO A 401 -43.08 -8.38 2.51
CA PRO A 401 -41.63 -8.27 2.35
C PRO A 401 -41.18 -7.43 1.14
N ASP A 402 -42.02 -7.30 0.11
CA ASP A 402 -41.76 -6.53 -1.10
C ASP A 402 -42.40 -5.13 -1.09
N SER A 403 -43.07 -4.71 -0.01
CA SER A 403 -43.75 -3.40 0.04
C SER A 403 -42.84 -2.24 0.45
N SER A 404 -41.52 -2.47 0.52
CA SER A 404 -40.53 -1.45 0.86
C SER A 404 -39.17 -1.73 0.23
N PHE A 405 -38.51 -0.70 -0.30
CA PHE A 405 -37.15 -0.79 -0.83
C PHE A 405 -36.12 -1.15 0.25
N ALA A 406 -36.32 -0.68 1.48
CA ALA A 406 -35.46 -1.09 2.61
C ALA A 406 -35.48 -2.61 2.84
N SER A 407 -36.61 -3.27 2.57
CA SER A 407 -36.72 -4.73 2.68
C SER A 407 -36.19 -5.44 1.44
N ILE A 408 -36.50 -4.94 0.24
CA ILE A 408 -36.01 -5.52 -1.03
C ILE A 408 -34.48 -5.47 -1.10
N PHE A 409 -33.88 -4.38 -0.64
CA PHE A 409 -32.44 -4.12 -0.73
C PHE A 409 -31.70 -4.26 0.62
N ALA A 410 -32.30 -4.94 1.61
CA ALA A 410 -31.72 -5.11 2.95
C ALA A 410 -30.34 -5.80 2.92
N ASN A 411 -30.11 -6.68 1.94
CA ASN A 411 -28.90 -7.50 1.83
C ASN A 411 -27.79 -6.86 0.99
N LEU A 412 -27.91 -5.56 0.64
CA LEU A 412 -26.82 -4.85 -0.02
C LEU A 412 -25.62 -4.76 0.92
N ASN A 413 -24.49 -5.31 0.47
CA ASN A 413 -23.24 -5.25 1.22
C ASN A 413 -22.89 -3.81 1.60
N ALA A 414 -22.39 -3.62 2.82
CA ALA A 414 -22.00 -2.29 3.30
C ALA A 414 -20.80 -1.73 2.51
N CYS A 415 -19.90 -2.61 2.09
CA CYS A 415 -18.75 -2.31 1.26
C CYS A 415 -18.49 -3.46 0.28
N VAL A 416 -17.71 -3.19 -0.76
CA VAL A 416 -17.22 -4.22 -1.67
C VAL A 416 -16.07 -4.97 -0.98
N GLN A 417 -16.03 -6.29 -1.17
CA GLN A 417 -14.96 -7.10 -0.61
C GLN A 417 -13.59 -6.69 -1.17
N GLY A 418 -12.63 -6.43 -0.28
CA GLY A 418 -11.26 -6.13 -0.66
C GLY A 418 -10.50 -7.33 -1.21
N LEU A 419 -9.40 -7.03 -1.90
CA LEU A 419 -8.52 -8.02 -2.53
C LEU A 419 -7.77 -8.82 -1.47
N ASP A 420 -7.55 -10.11 -1.74
CA ASP A 420 -6.80 -11.00 -0.85
C ASP A 420 -5.35 -11.02 -1.27
N LEU A 421 -4.49 -10.43 -0.45
CA LEU A 421 -3.05 -10.32 -0.72
C LEU A 421 -2.42 -11.70 -0.97
N ASN A 422 -2.83 -12.73 -0.24
CA ASN A 422 -2.22 -14.06 -0.36
C ASN A 422 -2.57 -14.79 -1.67
N LYS A 423 -3.53 -14.26 -2.44
CA LYS A 423 -3.92 -14.77 -3.76
C LYS A 423 -3.26 -14.00 -4.90
N LEU A 424 -2.60 -12.90 -4.58
CA LEU A 424 -1.80 -12.13 -5.50
C LEU A 424 -0.39 -12.68 -5.35
N ASP A 425 0.13 -13.39 -6.35
CA ASP A 425 1.48 -13.94 -6.28
C ASP A 425 2.45 -12.80 -5.93
N PRO A 426 3.12 -12.85 -4.76
CA PRO A 426 4.26 -12.00 -4.51
C PRO A 426 5.40 -12.60 -5.33
N PHE A 427 5.87 -11.86 -6.34
CA PHE A 427 7.06 -12.25 -7.10
C PHE A 427 8.24 -12.57 -6.20
#